data_AF-A0A4S4KHF6-F1
#
_entry.id   AF-A0A4S4KHF6-F1
#
_cell.length_a   1.000
_cell.length_b   1.000
_cell.length_c   1.000
_cell.angle_alpha   90.00
_cell.angle_beta   90.00
_cell.angle_gamma   90.00
#
_symmetry.space_group_name_H-M   'P 1'
#
loop_
_entity.id
_entity.type
_entity.pdbx_description
1 polymer ?
#
loop_
_entity_poly.entity_id
_entity_poly.type
_entity_poly.pdbx_seq_one_letter_code
_entity_poly.pdbx_strand_id
1 'polypeptide(L)'
;MPHARDDDDYDIDFYTVGPVPPDVVESQAQTPSVREQLEFLVRFEQGVTPVLPHMDVSSSQGYYRSAHALARIARQMSRQLWRPATESDGIPLEVLMNLMTSLNEWKDEHLQRVGVPSNFAAEWDFVSAVSACASDATYHIMWIVIFNAVDDFGIREHNDVARTSSSPTEFPGYQTIETIKKKISDDALHGALRIAGLAGVLTTNGYLRLDSAVMHVSIIQAGTLLARLGRPEVENCIKGLNQYSYAYEECAEQAADIARQYNQAVSGESELGYMASVLSRPGPIAEPMTITDPSMAIHFNPTTLAGGYRGR
;
A
#
# COMPACT_ATOMS: atom_id res chain seq x y z
N MET A 1 9.44 28.52 -37.06
CA MET A 1 8.37 28.75 -36.06
C MET A 1 7.75 27.39 -35.79
N PRO A 2 7.69 26.97 -34.52
CA PRO A 2 8.24 25.70 -34.08
C PRO A 2 7.21 24.57 -34.07
N HIS A 3 7.65 23.41 -34.54
CA HIS A 3 6.97 22.12 -34.40
C HIS A 3 7.23 21.54 -33.01
N ALA A 4 6.23 20.79 -32.54
CA ALA A 4 6.17 20.03 -31.31
C ALA A 4 7.48 19.30 -30.99
N ARG A 5 7.96 19.47 -29.75
CA ARG A 5 8.87 18.51 -29.13
C ARG A 5 7.98 17.42 -28.56
N ASP A 6 8.03 16.25 -29.19
CA ASP A 6 7.51 15.01 -28.65
C ASP A 6 8.33 14.66 -27.40
N ASP A 7 7.67 14.61 -26.25
CA ASP A 7 8.23 14.24 -24.94
C ASP A 7 8.32 12.70 -24.78
N ASP A 8 8.85 12.01 -25.80
CA ASP A 8 9.07 10.55 -25.80
C ASP A 8 10.51 10.16 -25.38
N ASP A 9 11.32 11.09 -24.87
CA ASP A 9 12.74 10.85 -24.48
C ASP A 9 12.94 10.18 -23.09
N TYR A 10 11.96 9.40 -22.62
CA TYR A 10 12.16 8.45 -21.50
C TYR A 10 11.84 7.01 -21.86
N ASP A 11 11.99 6.65 -23.14
CA ASP A 11 12.30 5.28 -23.49
C ASP A 11 13.73 4.95 -23.05
N ILE A 12 13.82 4.17 -21.98
CA ILE A 12 15.03 3.44 -21.61
C ILE A 12 15.46 2.64 -22.85
N ASP A 13 16.54 3.08 -23.49
CA ASP A 13 17.32 2.30 -24.44
C ASP A 13 17.97 1.10 -23.72
N PHE A 14 17.15 0.11 -23.36
CA PHE A 14 17.60 -1.25 -23.13
C PHE A 14 17.08 -2.08 -24.30
N TYR A 15 18.01 -2.68 -25.04
CA TYR A 15 17.82 -3.64 -26.12
C TYR A 15 17.68 -3.11 -27.56
N THR A 16 18.80 -2.63 -28.12
CA THR A 16 19.18 -3.07 -29.48
C THR A 16 20.64 -3.52 -29.49
N VAL A 17 20.84 -4.83 -29.35
CA VAL A 17 22.16 -5.45 -29.53
C VAL A 17 22.37 -5.61 -31.03
N GLY A 18 23.23 -4.79 -31.63
CA GLY A 18 23.71 -5.00 -32.99
C GLY A 18 24.58 -6.26 -33.08
N PRO A 19 24.65 -6.93 -34.25
CA PRO A 19 25.49 -8.11 -34.39
C PRO A 19 26.98 -7.74 -34.28
N VAL A 20 27.69 -8.41 -33.37
CA VAL A 20 29.12 -8.19 -33.10
C VAL A 20 29.97 -8.85 -34.20
N PRO A 21 30.96 -8.14 -34.79
CA PRO A 21 31.90 -8.72 -35.77
C PRO A 21 32.82 -9.77 -35.13
N PRO A 22 33.32 -10.77 -35.88
CA PRO A 22 34.23 -11.76 -35.34
C PRO A 22 35.64 -11.17 -35.17
N ASP A 23 36.32 -11.66 -34.13
CA ASP A 23 37.77 -11.60 -33.91
C ASP A 23 38.37 -10.29 -33.37
N VAL A 24 38.41 -10.15 -32.03
CA VAL A 24 39.69 -9.94 -31.29
C VAL A 24 39.57 -10.62 -29.93
N VAL A 25 40.39 -11.65 -29.72
CA VAL A 25 40.57 -12.36 -28.45
C VAL A 25 41.51 -11.53 -27.59
N GLU A 26 40.99 -10.79 -26.61
CA GLU A 26 41.80 -10.21 -25.53
C GLU A 26 41.04 -10.26 -24.20
N SER A 27 41.75 -10.72 -23.18
CA SER A 27 41.24 -11.24 -21.91
C SER A 27 40.63 -10.17 -20.99
N GLN A 28 39.40 -9.75 -21.26
CA GLN A 28 38.59 -8.98 -20.31
C GLN A 28 37.60 -9.91 -19.60
N ALA A 29 37.75 -10.01 -18.28
CA ALA A 29 36.83 -10.70 -17.39
C ALA A 29 35.40 -10.25 -17.69
N GLN A 30 34.52 -11.21 -17.96
CA GLN A 30 33.10 -11.00 -18.19
C GLN A 30 32.52 -10.27 -16.97
N THR A 31 32.21 -8.99 -17.12
CA THR A 31 31.39 -8.27 -16.14
C THR A 31 29.95 -8.75 -16.32
N PRO A 32 29.33 -9.37 -15.29
CA PRO A 32 27.98 -9.90 -15.41
C PRO A 32 26.98 -8.76 -15.63
N SER A 33 25.98 -8.99 -16.47
CA SER A 33 24.88 -8.06 -16.76
C SER A 33 24.08 -7.70 -15.50
N VAL A 34 23.38 -6.57 -15.47
CA VAL A 34 22.56 -6.13 -14.31
C VAL A 34 21.53 -7.19 -13.89
N ARG A 35 21.00 -7.96 -14.86
CA ARG A 35 20.15 -9.11 -14.59
C ARG A 35 20.92 -10.24 -13.89
N GLU A 36 22.13 -10.55 -14.37
CA GLU A 36 23.01 -11.51 -13.72
C GLU A 36 23.51 -11.02 -12.36
N GLN A 37 23.62 -9.71 -12.11
CA GLN A 37 23.97 -9.15 -10.80
C GLN A 37 22.83 -9.30 -9.79
N LEU A 38 21.58 -9.17 -10.24
CA LEU A 38 20.39 -9.47 -9.43
C LEU A 38 20.22 -10.97 -9.20
N GLU A 39 20.58 -11.81 -10.17
CA GLU A 39 20.67 -13.27 -10.01
C GLU A 39 21.93 -13.70 -9.21
N PHE A 40 22.98 -12.87 -9.15
CA PHE A 40 24.22 -13.11 -8.39
C PHE A 40 24.04 -12.83 -6.90
N LEU A 41 23.21 -11.85 -6.54
CA LEU A 41 22.70 -11.72 -5.16
C LEU A 41 21.90 -12.95 -4.70
N VAL A 42 21.42 -13.78 -5.64
CA VAL A 42 20.75 -15.08 -5.40
C VAL A 42 21.70 -16.27 -5.52
N ARG A 43 22.91 -16.10 -6.08
CA ARG A 43 23.95 -17.14 -6.14
C ARG A 43 25.16 -16.74 -5.31
N PHE A 44 24.99 -16.73 -3.99
CA PHE A 44 26.12 -17.07 -3.13
C PHE A 44 26.59 -18.49 -3.48
N GLU A 45 27.91 -18.62 -3.64
CA GLU A 45 28.62 -19.65 -4.36
C GLU A 45 28.16 -21.09 -4.07
N GLN A 46 28.13 -21.89 -5.15
CA GLN A 46 28.17 -23.35 -5.06
C GLN A 46 29.40 -23.76 -4.23
N GLY A 47 29.20 -24.07 -2.94
CA GLY A 47 30.27 -24.66 -2.14
C GLY A 47 30.19 -24.42 -0.63
N VAL A 48 29.52 -23.37 -0.16
CA VAL A 48 29.33 -23.16 1.28
C VAL A 48 27.92 -22.66 1.50
N THR A 49 27.07 -23.51 2.05
CA THR A 49 25.72 -23.16 2.49
C THR A 49 25.77 -22.42 3.83
N PRO A 50 25.43 -21.12 3.89
CA PRO A 50 24.49 -20.68 4.89
C PRO A 50 23.12 -20.84 4.24
N VAL A 51 22.50 -22.00 4.47
CA VAL A 51 21.05 -22.07 4.38
C VAL A 51 20.54 -20.96 5.30
N LEU A 52 20.02 -19.86 4.75
CA LEU A 52 19.00 -19.10 5.46
C LEU A 52 17.82 -20.07 5.54
N PRO A 53 17.51 -20.62 6.72
CA PRO A 53 16.52 -21.66 6.82
C PRO A 53 15.17 -20.97 6.75
N HIS A 54 14.59 -20.78 5.56
CA HIS A 54 13.13 -20.94 5.34
C HIS A 54 12.55 -20.50 3.98
N MET A 55 13.27 -19.82 3.08
CA MET A 55 12.66 -19.43 1.78
C MET A 55 13.06 -20.36 0.63
N ASP A 56 12.10 -21.17 0.18
CA ASP A 56 12.19 -21.99 -1.04
C ASP A 56 12.28 -21.09 -2.29
N VAL A 57 13.01 -21.49 -3.33
CA VAL A 57 13.18 -20.74 -4.59
C VAL A 57 11.83 -20.46 -5.27
N SER A 58 10.85 -21.35 -5.06
CA SER A 58 9.46 -21.16 -5.51
C SER A 58 8.79 -19.95 -4.86
N SER A 59 9.12 -19.65 -3.61
CA SER A 59 8.54 -18.55 -2.82
C SER A 59 9.12 -17.18 -3.21
N SER A 60 10.42 -17.10 -3.51
CA SER A 60 11.05 -15.85 -3.97
C SER A 60 10.57 -15.44 -5.37
N GLN A 61 10.38 -16.40 -6.28
CA GLN A 61 9.82 -16.13 -7.59
C GLN A 61 8.35 -15.64 -7.51
N GLY A 62 7.60 -16.12 -6.52
CA GLY A 62 6.25 -15.64 -6.19
C GLY A 62 6.23 -14.17 -5.78
N TYR A 63 7.13 -13.77 -4.87
CA TYR A 63 7.27 -12.40 -4.37
C TYR A 63 7.60 -11.39 -5.48
N TYR A 64 8.59 -11.67 -6.32
CA TYR A 64 8.96 -10.74 -7.40
C TYR A 64 7.86 -10.61 -8.46
N ARG A 65 7.16 -11.72 -8.76
CA ARG A 65 6.04 -11.70 -9.70
C ARG A 65 4.89 -10.86 -9.17
N SER A 66 4.51 -11.04 -7.90
CA SER A 66 3.43 -10.24 -7.29
C SER A 66 3.80 -8.76 -7.22
N ALA A 67 5.04 -8.44 -6.83
CA ALA A 67 5.53 -7.07 -6.77
C ALA A 67 5.52 -6.41 -8.16
N HIS A 68 5.99 -7.13 -9.20
CA HIS A 68 5.96 -6.63 -10.57
C HIS A 68 4.53 -6.38 -11.06
N ALA A 69 3.60 -7.32 -10.80
CA ALA A 69 2.20 -7.17 -11.17
C ALA A 69 1.58 -5.93 -10.51
N LEU A 70 1.82 -5.74 -9.20
CA LEU A 70 1.28 -4.58 -8.47
C LEU A 70 1.91 -3.27 -8.95
N ALA A 71 3.21 -3.26 -9.27
CA ALA A 71 3.89 -2.11 -9.82
C ALA A 71 3.31 -1.67 -11.19
N ARG A 72 2.79 -2.60 -11.99
CA ARG A 72 2.07 -2.26 -13.23
C ARG A 72 0.76 -1.53 -12.93
N ILE A 73 0.00 -2.00 -11.95
CA ILE A 73 -1.23 -1.34 -11.50
C ILE A 73 -0.91 0.06 -10.96
N ALA A 74 0.10 0.18 -10.09
CA ALA A 74 0.53 1.47 -9.54
C ALA A 74 0.94 2.49 -10.63
N ARG A 75 1.63 2.04 -11.69
CA ARG A 75 1.94 2.89 -12.85
C ARG A 75 0.70 3.31 -13.64
N GLN A 76 -0.30 2.44 -13.75
CA GLN A 76 -1.58 2.83 -14.36
C GLN A 76 -2.30 3.87 -13.51
N MET A 77 -2.34 3.67 -12.19
CA MET A 77 -2.90 4.62 -11.24
C MET A 77 -2.22 5.98 -11.33
N SER A 78 -0.88 6.04 -11.26
CA SER A 78 -0.15 7.31 -11.35
C SER A 78 -0.42 8.03 -12.68
N ARG A 79 -0.46 7.27 -13.77
CA ARG A 79 -0.78 7.79 -15.10
C ARG A 79 -2.23 8.20 -15.24
N GLN A 80 -3.18 7.84 -14.39
CA GLN A 80 -4.61 8.15 -14.63
C GLN A 80 -5.22 9.07 -13.57
N LEU A 81 -4.75 9.01 -12.33
CA LEU A 81 -5.35 9.72 -11.20
C LEU A 81 -4.83 11.15 -11.03
N TRP A 82 -3.57 11.44 -11.39
CA TRP A 82 -2.99 12.79 -11.23
C TRP A 82 -2.53 13.37 -12.57
N ARG A 83 -3.49 13.56 -13.47
CA ARG A 83 -3.31 14.38 -14.68
C ARG A 83 -4.02 15.71 -14.48
N PRO A 84 -3.59 16.80 -15.16
CA PRO A 84 -4.29 18.08 -15.12
C PRO A 84 -5.79 17.96 -15.47
N ALA A 85 -6.14 17.08 -16.42
CA ALA A 85 -7.54 16.83 -16.76
C ALA A 85 -8.33 16.15 -15.63
N THR A 86 -7.68 15.28 -14.84
CA THR A 86 -8.33 14.63 -13.69
C THR A 86 -8.59 15.65 -12.58
N GLU A 87 -7.64 16.56 -12.35
CA GLU A 87 -7.79 17.64 -11.37
C GLU A 87 -8.91 18.62 -11.75
N SER A 88 -9.08 18.92 -13.05
CA SER A 88 -10.14 19.83 -13.51
C SER A 88 -11.52 19.15 -13.62
N ASP A 89 -11.56 17.94 -14.17
CA ASP A 89 -12.81 17.34 -14.62
C ASP A 89 -13.31 16.28 -13.63
N GLY A 90 -12.41 15.64 -12.90
CA GLY A 90 -12.64 14.45 -12.06
C GLY A 90 -12.13 13.16 -12.72
N ILE A 91 -12.14 12.06 -11.97
CA ILE A 91 -11.69 10.76 -12.47
C ILE A 91 -12.82 10.11 -13.29
N PRO A 92 -12.57 9.65 -14.53
CA PRO A 92 -13.55 8.86 -15.29
C PRO A 92 -14.01 7.62 -14.53
N LEU A 93 -15.32 7.35 -14.47
CA LEU A 93 -15.87 6.18 -13.80
C LEU A 93 -15.27 4.85 -14.31
N GLU A 94 -15.08 4.75 -15.62
CA GLU A 94 -14.49 3.56 -16.26
C GLU A 94 -13.06 3.29 -15.76
N VAL A 95 -12.25 4.34 -15.57
CA VAL A 95 -10.89 4.23 -15.02
C VAL A 95 -10.92 3.60 -13.63
N LEU A 96 -11.82 4.07 -12.75
CA LEU A 96 -11.97 3.50 -11.41
C LEU A 96 -12.36 2.03 -11.46
N MET A 97 -13.35 1.67 -12.28
CA MET A 97 -13.79 0.29 -12.43
C MET A 97 -12.66 -0.64 -12.89
N ASN A 98 -11.83 -0.19 -13.83
CA ASN A 98 -10.70 -0.97 -14.35
C ASN A 98 -9.61 -1.16 -13.29
N LEU A 99 -9.29 -0.11 -12.52
CA LEU A 99 -8.33 -0.18 -11.42
C LEU A 99 -8.82 -1.12 -10.31
N MET A 100 -10.09 -1.00 -9.92
CA MET A 100 -10.72 -1.88 -8.93
C MET A 100 -10.69 -3.33 -9.37
N THR A 101 -10.96 -3.61 -10.65
CA THR A 101 -10.91 -4.96 -11.21
C THR A 101 -9.48 -5.51 -11.12
N SER A 102 -8.50 -4.74 -11.59
CA SER A 102 -7.08 -5.13 -11.57
C SER A 102 -6.57 -5.42 -10.15
N LEU A 103 -6.99 -4.63 -9.15
CA LEU A 103 -6.63 -4.88 -7.75
C LEU A 103 -7.29 -6.13 -7.18
N ASN A 104 -8.54 -6.42 -7.53
CA ASN A 104 -9.18 -7.66 -7.08
C ASN A 104 -8.53 -8.89 -7.72
N GLU A 105 -8.22 -8.83 -9.02
CA GLU A 105 -7.47 -9.90 -9.72
C GLU A 105 -6.10 -10.13 -9.07
N TRP A 106 -5.37 -9.05 -8.75
CA TRP A 106 -4.09 -9.18 -8.04
C TRP A 106 -4.26 -9.86 -6.68
N LYS A 107 -5.28 -9.49 -5.91
CA LYS A 107 -5.56 -10.09 -4.60
C LYS A 107 -5.78 -11.59 -4.72
N ASP A 108 -6.65 -11.98 -5.63
CA ASP A 108 -7.05 -13.37 -5.82
C ASP A 108 -5.88 -14.22 -6.34
N GLU A 109 -5.01 -13.65 -7.18
CA GLU A 109 -3.82 -14.36 -7.67
C GLU A 109 -2.70 -14.40 -6.62
N HIS A 110 -2.45 -13.34 -5.85
CA HIS A 110 -1.19 -13.17 -5.13
C HIS A 110 -1.29 -13.10 -3.60
N LEU A 111 -2.33 -12.47 -3.03
CA LEU A 111 -2.32 -12.06 -1.62
C LEU A 111 -2.11 -13.26 -0.67
N GLN A 112 -2.74 -14.40 -0.94
CA GLN A 112 -2.58 -15.60 -0.10
C GLN A 112 -1.13 -16.14 -0.09
N ARG A 113 -0.35 -15.89 -1.14
CA ARG A 113 1.03 -16.42 -1.27
C ARG A 113 2.07 -15.51 -0.64
N VAL A 114 1.86 -14.20 -0.69
CA VAL A 114 2.87 -13.21 -0.31
C VAL A 114 2.46 -12.34 0.87
N GLY A 115 1.17 -12.30 1.21
CA GLY A 115 0.64 -11.56 2.35
C GLY A 115 0.71 -12.35 3.65
N VAL A 116 0.19 -11.74 4.71
CA VAL A 116 0.17 -12.37 6.04
C VAL A 116 -0.98 -13.36 6.12
N PRO A 117 -0.72 -14.65 6.40
CA PRO A 117 -1.77 -15.64 6.48
C PRO A 117 -2.69 -15.40 7.67
N SER A 118 -3.92 -15.91 7.60
CA SER A 118 -4.95 -15.69 8.63
C SER A 118 -4.56 -16.26 10.01
N ASN A 119 -3.69 -17.26 10.05
CA ASN A 119 -3.17 -17.89 11.27
C ASN A 119 -1.81 -17.30 11.69
N PHE A 120 -1.72 -15.97 11.80
CA PHE A 120 -0.50 -15.28 12.21
C PHE A 120 0.03 -15.85 13.53
N ALA A 121 1.19 -16.52 13.48
CA ALA A 121 1.83 -17.15 14.64
C ALA A 121 2.93 -16.23 15.20
N ALA A 122 3.05 -16.19 16.53
CA ALA A 122 3.97 -15.32 17.27
C ALA A 122 5.48 -15.65 17.11
N GLU A 123 5.85 -16.58 16.21
CA GLU A 123 7.21 -17.13 16.09
C GLU A 123 7.86 -16.88 14.72
N TRP A 124 7.30 -15.98 13.90
CA TRP A 124 7.91 -15.63 12.62
C TRP A 124 9.25 -14.92 12.83
N ASP A 125 10.26 -15.28 12.04
CA ASP A 125 11.50 -14.53 12.00
C ASP A 125 11.28 -13.13 11.39
N PHE A 126 12.21 -12.21 11.68
CA PHE A 126 12.15 -10.83 11.23
C PHE A 126 11.92 -10.69 9.72
N VAL A 127 12.66 -11.45 8.90
CA VAL A 127 12.63 -11.31 7.44
C VAL A 127 11.28 -11.77 6.90
N SER A 128 10.79 -12.93 7.36
CA SER A 128 9.49 -13.46 6.95
C SER A 128 8.35 -12.54 7.37
N ALA A 129 8.39 -12.04 8.62
CA ALA A 129 7.36 -11.16 9.16
C ALA A 129 7.27 -9.84 8.38
N VAL A 130 8.41 -9.15 8.22
CA VAL A 130 8.46 -7.88 7.51
C VAL A 130 8.12 -8.04 6.03
N SER A 131 8.64 -9.06 5.34
CA SER A 131 8.37 -9.26 3.90
C SER A 131 6.89 -9.54 3.62
N ALA A 132 6.23 -10.36 4.45
CA ALA A 132 4.81 -10.66 4.30
C ALA A 132 3.94 -9.44 4.64
N CYS A 133 4.24 -8.75 5.74
CA CYS A 133 3.54 -7.51 6.11
C CYS A 133 3.68 -6.44 5.02
N ALA A 134 4.88 -6.28 4.46
CA ALA A 134 5.16 -5.32 3.40
C ALA A 134 4.33 -5.59 2.15
N SER A 135 4.28 -6.86 1.70
CA SER A 135 3.49 -7.24 0.53
C SER A 135 1.99 -7.04 0.74
N ASP A 136 1.49 -7.44 1.91
CA ASP A 136 0.10 -7.28 2.34
C ASP A 136 -0.28 -5.78 2.38
N ALA A 137 0.55 -4.95 3.04
CA ALA A 137 0.34 -3.52 3.14
C ALA A 137 0.44 -2.80 1.79
N THR A 138 1.37 -3.20 0.91
CA THR A 138 1.53 -2.59 -0.43
C THR A 138 0.31 -2.85 -1.31
N TYR A 139 -0.41 -3.96 -1.12
CA TYR A 139 -1.70 -4.16 -1.76
C TYR A 139 -2.76 -3.22 -1.20
N HIS A 140 -2.91 -3.20 0.12
CA HIS A 140 -3.97 -2.45 0.78
C HIS A 140 -3.84 -0.93 0.63
N ILE A 141 -2.62 -0.39 0.56
CA ILE A 141 -2.39 1.04 0.34
C ILE A 141 -2.94 1.52 -1.01
N MET A 142 -3.03 0.64 -2.02
CA MET A 142 -3.59 1.03 -3.33
C MET A 142 -5.06 1.46 -3.23
N TRP A 143 -5.83 0.84 -2.34
CA TRP A 143 -7.21 1.24 -2.09
C TRP A 143 -7.31 2.61 -1.41
N ILE A 144 -6.42 2.89 -0.45
CA ILE A 144 -6.31 4.20 0.20
C ILE A 144 -5.93 5.27 -0.82
N VAL A 145 -5.04 4.95 -1.75
CA VAL A 145 -4.67 5.85 -2.83
C VAL A 145 -5.86 6.18 -3.73
N ILE A 146 -6.65 5.18 -4.15
CA ILE A 146 -7.86 5.41 -4.95
C ILE A 146 -8.86 6.26 -4.15
N PHE A 147 -9.03 5.96 -2.85
CA PHE A 147 -9.90 6.75 -1.98
C PHE A 147 -9.50 8.22 -1.96
N ASN A 148 -8.22 8.54 -1.70
CA ASN A 148 -7.75 9.92 -1.64
C ASN A 148 -7.94 10.62 -2.98
N ALA A 149 -7.62 9.96 -4.11
CA ALA A 149 -7.82 10.55 -5.43
C ALA A 149 -9.29 10.85 -5.72
N VAL A 150 -10.21 9.95 -5.34
CA VAL A 150 -11.65 10.20 -5.49
C VAL A 150 -12.14 11.28 -4.55
N ASP A 151 -11.61 11.36 -3.34
CA ASP A 151 -11.98 12.39 -2.37
C ASP A 151 -11.52 13.79 -2.78
N ASP A 152 -10.36 13.89 -3.44
CA ASP A 152 -9.77 15.14 -3.92
C ASP A 152 -10.43 15.61 -5.23
N PHE A 153 -10.62 14.72 -6.21
CA PHE A 153 -11.02 15.10 -7.57
C PHE A 153 -12.47 14.75 -7.93
N GLY A 154 -13.10 13.85 -7.18
CA GLY A 154 -14.42 13.33 -7.50
C GLY A 154 -14.46 12.47 -8.76
N ILE A 155 -15.68 12.17 -9.22
CA ILE A 155 -15.94 11.36 -10.41
C ILE A 155 -16.43 12.28 -11.51
N ARG A 156 -15.80 12.21 -12.68
CA ARG A 156 -16.02 13.14 -13.80
C ARG A 156 -17.48 13.25 -14.19
N GLU A 157 -18.14 12.11 -14.37
CA GLU A 157 -19.54 12.06 -14.79
C GLU A 157 -20.47 12.72 -13.75
N HIS A 158 -20.13 12.63 -12.47
CA HIS A 158 -20.85 13.33 -11.40
C HIS A 158 -20.59 14.84 -11.42
N ASN A 159 -19.32 15.23 -11.61
CA ASN A 159 -18.91 16.62 -11.68
C ASN A 159 -19.54 17.35 -12.89
N ASP A 160 -19.64 16.68 -14.04
CA ASP A 160 -20.29 17.22 -15.25
C ASP A 160 -21.77 17.54 -15.00
N VAL A 161 -22.50 16.65 -14.33
CA VAL A 161 -23.91 16.89 -14.00
C VAL A 161 -24.03 18.09 -13.05
N ALA A 162 -23.17 18.16 -12.02
CA ALA A 162 -23.15 19.28 -11.09
C ALA A 162 -22.85 20.63 -11.78
N ARG A 163 -21.95 20.64 -12.77
CA ARG A 163 -21.62 21.85 -13.57
C ARG A 163 -22.78 22.32 -14.44
N THR A 164 -23.61 21.42 -14.96
CA THR A 164 -24.75 21.78 -15.82
C THR A 164 -25.99 22.27 -15.05
N SER A 165 -25.89 22.49 -13.73
CA SER A 165 -26.99 22.91 -12.85
C SER A 165 -28.18 21.94 -12.81
N SER A 166 -27.96 20.69 -13.23
CA SER A 166 -28.93 19.60 -13.07
C SER A 166 -28.75 18.97 -11.69
N SER A 167 -29.83 18.48 -11.08
CA SER A 167 -29.73 17.81 -9.79
C SER A 167 -28.84 16.56 -9.91
N PRO A 168 -27.70 16.47 -9.19
CA PRO A 168 -26.78 15.33 -9.30
C PRO A 168 -27.44 14.00 -8.96
N THR A 169 -28.51 14.02 -8.14
CA THR A 169 -29.26 12.84 -7.71
C THR A 169 -30.21 12.30 -8.76
N GLU A 170 -30.56 13.10 -9.78
CA GLU A 170 -31.49 12.74 -10.85
C GLU A 170 -30.77 12.13 -12.07
N PHE A 171 -29.44 12.12 -12.05
CA PHE A 171 -28.64 11.51 -13.11
C PHE A 171 -28.82 9.98 -13.15
N PRO A 172 -29.11 9.37 -14.32
CA PRO A 172 -29.33 7.93 -14.45
C PRO A 172 -28.19 7.04 -13.93
N GLY A 173 -26.94 7.54 -13.85
CA GLY A 173 -25.80 6.82 -13.29
C GLY A 173 -25.44 7.15 -11.83
N TYR A 174 -26.23 7.98 -11.15
CA TYR A 174 -25.91 8.45 -9.79
C TYR A 174 -25.77 7.30 -8.79
N GLN A 175 -26.71 6.34 -8.81
CA GLN A 175 -26.68 5.18 -7.92
C GLN A 175 -25.45 4.29 -8.16
N THR A 176 -25.03 4.15 -9.41
CA THR A 176 -23.80 3.41 -9.75
C THR A 176 -22.57 4.11 -9.17
N ILE A 177 -22.50 5.43 -9.32
CA ILE A 177 -21.40 6.25 -8.78
C ILE A 177 -21.32 6.14 -7.27
N GLU A 178 -22.44 6.28 -6.55
CA GLU A 178 -22.45 6.15 -5.08
C GLU A 178 -22.11 4.73 -4.64
N THR A 179 -22.53 3.70 -5.38
CA THR A 179 -22.13 2.31 -5.11
C THR A 179 -20.62 2.11 -5.25
N ILE A 180 -20.02 2.69 -6.30
CA ILE A 180 -18.57 2.62 -6.52
C ILE A 180 -17.81 3.38 -5.44
N LYS A 181 -18.23 4.60 -5.10
CA LYS A 181 -17.65 5.35 -3.97
C LYS A 181 -17.73 4.55 -2.67
N LYS A 182 -18.89 3.99 -2.37
CA LYS A 182 -19.06 3.19 -1.16
C LYS A 182 -18.11 2.00 -1.14
N LYS A 183 -17.99 1.27 -2.24
CA LYS A 183 -17.04 0.15 -2.35
C LYS A 183 -15.60 0.60 -2.13
N ILE A 184 -15.16 1.69 -2.78
CA ILE A 184 -13.82 2.25 -2.60
C ILE A 184 -13.59 2.64 -1.13
N SER A 185 -14.58 3.28 -0.50
CA SER A 185 -14.54 3.64 0.92
C SER A 185 -14.39 2.42 1.83
N ASP A 186 -15.21 1.40 1.61
CA ASP A 186 -15.20 0.17 2.41
C ASP A 186 -13.86 -0.57 2.27
N ASP A 187 -13.35 -0.73 1.04
CA ASP A 187 -12.07 -1.39 0.76
C ASP A 187 -10.87 -0.58 1.28
N ALA A 188 -10.91 0.76 1.20
CA ALA A 188 -9.85 1.63 1.73
C ALA A 188 -9.81 1.63 3.26
N LEU A 189 -10.97 1.68 3.91
CA LEU A 189 -11.07 1.55 5.37
C LEU A 189 -10.58 0.16 5.82
N HIS A 190 -11.00 -0.90 5.14
CA HIS A 190 -10.51 -2.24 5.41
C HIS A 190 -8.98 -2.32 5.26
N GLY A 191 -8.44 -1.76 4.19
CA GLY A 191 -6.99 -1.70 3.96
C GLY A 191 -6.24 -0.92 5.04
N ALA A 192 -6.77 0.22 5.47
CA ALA A 192 -6.16 1.01 6.53
C ALA A 192 -6.16 0.29 7.88
N LEU A 193 -7.27 -0.37 8.24
CA LEU A 193 -7.35 -1.21 9.45
C LEU A 193 -6.38 -2.38 9.40
N ARG A 194 -6.27 -3.03 8.23
CA ARG A 194 -5.32 -4.12 8.02
C ARG A 194 -3.88 -3.64 8.23
N ILE A 195 -3.48 -2.54 7.60
CA ILE A 195 -2.15 -1.96 7.74
C ILE A 195 -1.88 -1.55 9.20
N ALA A 196 -2.84 -0.96 9.89
CA ALA A 196 -2.71 -0.62 11.31
C ALA A 196 -2.49 -1.87 12.18
N GLY A 197 -3.20 -2.96 11.91
CA GLY A 197 -2.97 -4.25 12.58
C GLY A 197 -1.55 -4.79 12.35
N LEU A 198 -1.08 -4.78 11.10
CA LEU A 198 0.29 -5.19 10.74
C LEU A 198 1.35 -4.32 11.43
N ALA A 199 1.13 -2.99 11.46
CA ALA A 199 2.00 -2.05 12.15
C ALA A 199 2.09 -2.38 13.65
N GLY A 200 0.96 -2.64 14.31
CA GLY A 200 0.91 -3.01 15.72
C GLY A 200 1.70 -4.29 16.02
N VAL A 201 1.56 -5.30 15.16
CA VAL A 201 2.32 -6.56 15.24
C VAL A 201 3.82 -6.34 15.12
N LEU A 202 4.26 -5.65 14.07
CA LEU A 202 5.70 -5.39 13.84
C LEU A 202 6.29 -4.52 14.95
N THR A 203 5.52 -3.53 15.43
CA THR A 203 5.94 -2.65 16.52
C THR A 203 6.14 -3.42 17.83
N THR A 204 5.18 -4.31 18.17
CA THR A 204 5.22 -5.11 19.41
C THR A 204 6.44 -6.04 19.43
N ASN A 205 6.81 -6.59 18.28
CA ASN A 205 8.01 -7.43 18.14
C ASN A 205 9.31 -6.63 18.01
N GLY A 206 9.23 -5.30 17.96
CA GLY A 206 10.39 -4.43 17.80
C GLY A 206 11.07 -4.59 16.44
N TYR A 207 10.31 -4.93 15.39
CA TYR A 207 10.83 -5.16 14.05
C TYR A 207 11.00 -3.86 13.27
N LEU A 208 10.15 -2.85 13.44
CA LEU A 208 10.23 -1.63 12.64
C LEU A 208 11.52 -0.83 12.86
N ARG A 209 12.16 -0.97 14.02
CA ARG A 209 13.49 -0.35 14.28
C ARG A 209 14.63 -0.95 13.45
N LEU A 210 14.43 -2.16 12.89
CA LEU A 210 15.41 -2.88 12.06
C LEU A 210 15.02 -2.88 10.57
N ASP A 211 13.78 -2.50 10.27
CA ASP A 211 13.26 -2.45 8.92
C ASP A 211 13.78 -1.22 8.17
N SER A 212 14.08 -1.39 6.88
CA SER A 212 14.58 -0.31 6.01
C SER A 212 13.45 0.57 5.48
N ALA A 213 12.52 0.96 6.37
CA ALA A 213 11.33 1.76 6.08
C ALA A 213 10.39 1.16 5.01
N VAL A 214 10.34 -0.16 4.84
CA VAL A 214 9.49 -0.82 3.82
C VAL A 214 8.00 -0.63 4.12
N MET A 215 7.61 -0.59 5.40
CA MET A 215 6.21 -0.33 5.80
C MET A 215 5.89 1.15 5.98
N HIS A 216 6.89 2.03 5.93
CA HIS A 216 6.77 3.44 6.33
C HIS A 216 5.64 4.17 5.61
N VAL A 217 5.62 4.16 4.28
CA VAL A 217 4.60 4.86 3.48
C VAL A 217 3.21 4.31 3.74
N SER A 218 3.06 2.99 3.86
CA SER A 218 1.79 2.35 4.18
C SER A 218 1.24 2.77 5.53
N ILE A 219 2.10 2.84 6.56
CA ILE A 219 1.71 3.26 7.91
C ILE A 219 1.25 4.71 7.92
N ILE A 220 1.94 5.61 7.21
CA ILE A 220 1.51 7.02 7.08
C ILE A 220 0.14 7.09 6.43
N GLN A 221 -0.05 6.50 5.25
CA GLN A 221 -1.30 6.61 4.50
C GLN A 221 -2.49 6.01 5.26
N ALA A 222 -2.30 4.84 5.87
CA ALA A 222 -3.32 4.23 6.73
C ALA A 222 -3.61 5.07 7.98
N GLY A 223 -2.57 5.56 8.65
CA GLY A 223 -2.71 6.40 9.84
C GLY A 223 -3.46 7.69 9.55
N THR A 224 -3.11 8.38 8.46
CA THR A 224 -3.80 9.60 8.01
C THR A 224 -5.27 9.32 7.69
N LEU A 225 -5.60 8.26 6.93
CA LEU A 225 -7.00 7.94 6.64
C LEU A 225 -7.77 7.60 7.92
N LEU A 226 -7.22 6.78 8.81
CA LEU A 226 -7.86 6.43 10.09
C LEU A 226 -8.06 7.66 10.99
N ALA A 227 -7.08 8.57 11.03
CA ALA A 227 -7.18 9.84 11.75
C ALA A 227 -8.33 10.69 11.23
N ARG A 228 -8.42 10.90 9.90
CA ARG A 228 -9.50 11.67 9.26
C ARG A 228 -10.89 11.08 9.53
N LEU A 229 -10.97 9.77 9.70
CA LEU A 229 -12.20 9.05 10.02
C LEU A 229 -12.48 8.93 11.53
N GLY A 230 -11.61 9.48 12.40
CA GLY A 230 -11.77 9.39 13.85
C GLY A 230 -11.67 7.97 14.39
N ARG A 231 -10.88 7.11 13.75
CA ARG A 231 -10.77 5.68 14.08
C ARG A 231 -9.65 5.42 15.10
N PRO A 232 -9.94 4.79 16.26
CA PRO A 232 -8.96 4.60 17.33
C PRO A 232 -7.79 3.69 16.93
N GLU A 233 -7.96 2.85 15.91
CA GLU A 233 -6.92 1.96 15.37
C GLU A 233 -5.69 2.74 14.83
N VAL A 234 -5.83 4.05 14.60
CA VAL A 234 -4.73 4.96 14.27
C VAL A 234 -3.56 4.89 15.27
N GLU A 235 -3.83 4.53 16.53
CA GLU A 235 -2.82 4.40 17.57
C GLU A 235 -1.72 3.40 17.19
N ASN A 236 -2.07 2.32 16.49
CA ASN A 236 -1.07 1.34 16.03
C ASN A 236 -0.13 1.93 14.98
N CYS A 237 -0.64 2.79 14.09
CA CYS A 237 0.17 3.51 13.12
C CYS A 237 1.10 4.51 13.80
N ILE A 238 0.59 5.29 14.75
CA ILE A 238 1.37 6.26 15.54
C ILE A 238 2.51 5.57 16.28
N LYS A 239 2.23 4.44 16.95
CA LYS A 239 3.26 3.65 17.64
C LYS A 239 4.31 3.10 16.67
N GLY A 240 3.89 2.66 15.48
CA GLY A 240 4.79 2.20 14.44
C GLY A 240 5.73 3.28 13.93
N LEU A 241 5.21 4.48 13.66
CA LEU A 241 6.02 5.64 13.26
C LEU A 241 6.99 6.09 14.35
N ASN A 242 6.56 6.10 15.61
CA ASN A 242 7.47 6.38 16.74
C ASN A 242 8.57 5.31 16.88
N GLN A 243 8.36 4.09 16.39
CA GLN A 243 9.43 3.08 16.35
C GLN A 243 10.35 3.29 15.14
N TYR A 244 9.85 3.79 14.01
CA TYR A 244 10.73 4.21 12.91
C TYR A 244 11.57 5.44 13.25
N SER A 245 11.09 6.32 14.14
CA SER A 245 11.79 7.55 14.48
C SER A 245 13.15 7.35 15.17
N TYR A 246 13.48 6.13 15.58
CA TYR A 246 14.84 5.79 16.01
C TYR A 246 15.87 5.88 14.87
N ALA A 247 15.45 5.66 13.62
CA ALA A 247 16.29 5.71 12.44
C ALA A 247 15.89 6.82 11.44
N TYR A 248 14.62 7.23 11.45
CA TYR A 248 14.02 8.19 10.51
C TYR A 248 13.26 9.27 11.30
N GLU A 249 13.97 10.32 11.74
CA GLU A 249 13.46 11.34 12.67
C GLU A 249 12.13 11.96 12.23
N GLU A 250 11.93 12.14 10.92
CA GLU A 250 10.69 12.67 10.32
C GLU A 250 9.43 11.86 10.71
N CYS A 251 9.58 10.59 11.06
CA CYS A 251 8.47 9.75 11.49
C CYS A 251 7.82 10.25 12.79
N ALA A 252 8.59 10.90 13.67
CA ALA A 252 8.03 11.48 14.89
C ALA A 252 7.10 12.67 14.58
N GLU A 253 7.47 13.50 13.60
CA GLU A 253 6.63 14.61 13.14
C GLU A 253 5.35 14.09 12.48
N GLN A 254 5.48 13.09 11.60
CA GLN A 254 4.32 12.43 10.97
C GLN A 254 3.37 11.81 12.00
N ALA A 255 3.92 11.16 13.04
CA ALA A 255 3.12 10.60 14.13
C ALA A 255 2.35 11.68 14.90
N ALA A 256 2.98 12.81 15.18
CA ALA A 256 2.36 13.95 15.86
C ALA A 256 1.27 14.61 15.01
N ASP A 257 1.49 14.75 13.70
CA ASP A 257 0.51 15.30 12.76
C ASP A 257 -0.73 14.41 12.64
N ILE A 258 -0.54 13.09 12.52
CA ILE A 258 -1.65 12.12 12.50
C ILE A 258 -2.43 12.16 13.82
N ALA A 259 -1.75 12.25 14.96
CA ALA A 259 -2.41 12.37 16.26
C ALA A 259 -3.23 13.67 16.37
N ARG A 260 -2.73 14.79 15.85
CA ARG A 260 -3.46 16.05 15.78
C ARG A 260 -4.73 15.92 14.94
N GLN A 261 -4.62 15.36 13.74
CA GLN A 261 -5.77 15.14 12.85
C GLN A 261 -6.84 14.24 13.49
N TYR A 262 -6.43 13.18 14.19
CA TYR A 262 -7.36 12.30 14.90
C TYR A 262 -8.16 13.04 15.97
N ASN A 263 -7.48 13.87 16.78
CA ASN A 263 -8.16 14.66 17.82
C ASN A 263 -9.16 15.66 17.22
N GLN A 264 -8.82 16.28 16.09
CA GLN A 264 -9.73 17.15 15.34
C GLN A 264 -10.97 16.38 14.86
N ALA A 265 -10.76 15.22 14.22
CA ALA A 265 -11.84 14.37 13.73
C ALA A 265 -12.80 13.91 14.84
N VAL A 266 -12.28 13.49 15.99
CA VAL A 266 -13.09 13.07 17.15
C VAL A 266 -13.85 14.24 17.77
N SER A 267 -13.33 15.46 17.66
CA SER A 267 -14.04 16.68 18.08
C SER A 267 -15.13 17.14 17.10
N GLY A 268 -15.28 16.45 15.96
CA GLY A 268 -16.30 16.72 14.94
C GLY A 268 -15.82 17.57 13.76
N GLU A 269 -14.54 17.91 13.69
CA GLU A 269 -13.92 18.61 12.56
C GLU A 269 -13.53 17.58 11.50
N SER A 270 -14.26 17.53 10.37
CA SER A 270 -13.99 16.56 9.30
C SER A 270 -13.80 17.28 7.95
N GLU A 271 -12.63 17.08 7.37
CA GLU A 271 -12.25 17.57 6.05
C GLU A 271 -12.30 16.41 5.05
N LEU A 272 -13.52 16.08 4.60
CA LEU A 272 -13.77 15.13 3.51
C LEU A 272 -14.39 15.89 2.35
N GLY A 273 -13.90 15.63 1.14
CA GLY A 273 -14.39 16.23 -0.09
C GLY A 273 -15.47 15.38 -0.72
N TYR A 274 -15.16 14.82 -1.88
CA TYR A 274 -16.12 14.08 -2.71
C TYR A 274 -16.55 12.72 -2.15
N MET A 275 -15.85 12.19 -1.13
CA MET A 275 -16.20 10.93 -0.45
C MET A 275 -17.09 11.13 0.78
N ALA A 276 -17.42 12.38 1.15
CA ALA A 276 -18.24 12.66 2.32
C ALA A 276 -19.63 11.99 2.27
N SER A 277 -20.21 11.76 1.08
CA SER A 277 -21.56 11.16 0.94
C SER A 277 -21.64 9.70 1.38
N VAL A 278 -20.52 8.96 1.33
CA VAL A 278 -20.49 7.52 1.60
C VAL A 278 -19.91 7.17 2.98
N LEU A 279 -19.46 8.18 3.72
CA LEU A 279 -18.87 8.00 5.04
C LEU A 279 -19.89 8.29 6.14
N SER A 280 -20.09 7.31 7.02
CA SER A 280 -20.91 7.52 8.22
C SER A 280 -20.10 8.39 9.19
N ARG A 281 -20.62 9.57 9.54
CA ARG A 281 -20.02 10.38 10.61
C ARG A 281 -19.99 9.55 11.89
N PRO A 282 -18.88 9.53 12.64
CA PRO A 282 -18.87 8.94 13.97
C PRO A 282 -19.92 9.67 14.82
N GLY A 283 -21.02 8.99 15.15
CA GLY A 283 -21.86 9.40 16.26
C GLY A 283 -21.07 9.32 17.57
N PRO A 284 -21.52 9.96 18.66
CA PRO A 284 -20.82 9.93 19.93
C PRO A 284 -20.67 8.48 20.39
N ILE A 285 -19.41 8.00 20.36
CA ILE A 285 -18.89 6.74 20.89
C ILE A 285 -19.80 5.53 20.58
N ALA A 286 -19.73 5.04 19.34
CA ALA A 286 -20.25 3.71 19.03
C ALA A 286 -19.36 2.64 19.67
N GLU A 287 -19.98 1.66 20.31
CA GLU A 287 -19.37 0.49 20.93
C GLU A 287 -18.37 -0.20 19.99
N PRO A 288 -17.32 -0.86 20.52
CA PRO A 288 -16.35 -1.59 19.71
C PRO A 288 -17.07 -2.61 18.83
N MET A 289 -17.04 -2.38 17.51
CA MET A 289 -17.61 -3.31 16.53
C MET A 289 -16.97 -4.68 16.72
N THR A 290 -17.81 -5.68 17.02
CA THR A 290 -17.38 -7.08 17.10
C THR A 290 -17.08 -7.56 15.68
N ILE A 291 -15.80 -7.81 15.41
CA ILE A 291 -15.27 -8.24 14.11
C ILE A 291 -15.81 -9.64 13.79
N THR A 292 -16.69 -9.76 12.79
CA THR A 292 -17.23 -11.06 12.33
C THR A 292 -16.53 -11.62 11.10
N ASP A 293 -15.42 -11.02 10.65
CA ASP A 293 -14.63 -11.55 9.54
C ASP A 293 -13.45 -12.41 10.08
N PRO A 294 -13.44 -13.73 9.83
CA PRO A 294 -12.34 -14.61 10.26
C PRO A 294 -11.00 -14.29 9.60
N SER A 295 -10.95 -13.47 8.53
CA SER A 295 -9.69 -12.96 7.96
C SER A 295 -9.05 -11.84 8.79
N MET A 296 -9.83 -11.18 9.65
CA MET A 296 -9.38 -10.12 10.56
C MET A 296 -9.03 -10.63 11.97
N ALA A 297 -9.35 -11.88 12.30
CA ALA A 297 -9.05 -12.47 13.60
C ALA A 297 -7.57 -12.87 13.70
N ILE A 298 -6.67 -11.89 13.85
CA ILE A 298 -5.34 -12.14 14.42
C ILE A 298 -5.57 -12.44 15.90
N HIS A 299 -5.73 -13.72 16.24
CA HIS A 299 -5.88 -14.17 17.62
C HIS A 299 -4.61 -13.88 18.41
N PHE A 300 -4.64 -12.81 19.20
CA PHE A 300 -3.59 -12.47 20.15
C PHE A 300 -3.73 -13.35 21.39
N ASN A 301 -2.66 -14.05 21.78
CA ASN A 301 -2.62 -14.77 23.06
C ASN A 301 -1.81 -13.95 24.08
N PRO A 302 -2.46 -13.21 25.01
CA PRO A 302 -1.77 -12.30 25.92
C PRO A 302 -0.95 -13.01 27.02
N THR A 303 -0.99 -14.34 27.14
CA THR A 303 -0.32 -15.07 28.25
C THR A 303 1.19 -15.29 28.08
N THR A 304 1.83 -14.90 26.98
CA THR A 304 3.30 -15.04 26.83
C THR A 304 4.10 -13.91 27.47
N LEU A 305 3.45 -12.87 28.01
CA LEU A 305 4.09 -11.69 28.63
C LEU A 305 4.55 -11.87 30.09
N ALA A 306 4.41 -13.07 30.67
CA ALA A 306 4.85 -13.36 32.04
C ALA A 306 6.19 -14.14 32.08
N GLY A 307 7.17 -13.73 31.28
CA GLY A 307 8.54 -14.27 31.30
C GLY A 307 9.54 -13.20 31.74
N GLY A 308 9.46 -12.78 32.99
CA GLY A 308 10.23 -11.66 33.52
C GLY A 308 11.75 -11.82 33.37
N TYR A 309 12.38 -10.73 32.91
CA TYR A 309 13.77 -10.40 33.19
C TYR A 309 14.05 -10.62 34.69
N ARG A 310 14.89 -11.61 35.01
CA ARG A 310 15.63 -11.65 36.28
C ARG A 310 17.10 -11.49 35.95
N GLY A 311 17.60 -10.31 36.24
CA GLY A 311 19.04 -10.06 36.26
C GLY A 311 19.72 -10.97 37.28
N ARG A 312 20.85 -11.52 36.85
CA ARG A 312 22.08 -11.65 37.62
C ARG A 312 23.25 -11.47 36.67
#